data_AF-A0A420ZAW8-F1
#
_entry.id   AF-A0A420ZAW8-F1
#
_cell.length_a   1.000
_cell.length_b   1.000
_cell.length_c   1.000
_cell.angle_alpha   90.00
_cell.angle_beta   90.00
_cell.angle_gamma   90.00
#
_symmetry.space_group_name_H-M   'P 1'
#
loop_
_entity.id
_entity.type
_entity.pdbx_description
1 polymer ?
#
loop_
_entity_poly.entity_id
_entity_poly.type
_entity_poly.pdbx_seq_one_letter_code
_entity_poly.pdbx_strand_id
1 'polypeptide(L)'
;MLKLLIFFFFTFFLLAHPYQQIYAQTPKKWTGRCVATFDNEVATIQGLECLFYNILQIIVFIAGISFFIMFVINGFRYIFSSSDQKQLANIQSALTMSIFGVIGIIGSWLILRLIENITGLNVTQFKIPGPN
;
A
#
# COMPACT_ATOMS: atom_id res chain seq x y z
N MET A 1 18.33 -14.28 -18.54
CA MET A 1 19.04 -12.98 -18.53
C MET A 1 18.24 -11.86 -17.87
N LEU A 2 16.96 -11.67 -18.17
CA LEU A 2 16.14 -10.57 -17.59
C LEU A 2 16.02 -10.58 -16.05
N LYS A 3 15.87 -11.76 -15.41
CA LYS A 3 15.84 -11.88 -13.94
C LYS A 3 17.16 -11.45 -13.27
N LEU A 4 18.29 -11.69 -13.92
CA LEU A 4 19.61 -11.29 -13.44
C LEU A 4 19.76 -9.75 -13.51
N LEU A 5 19.22 -9.15 -14.56
CA LEU A 5 19.26 -7.70 -14.78
C LEU A 5 18.34 -6.95 -13.80
N ILE A 6 17.16 -7.49 -13.50
CA ILE A 6 16.27 -6.94 -12.46
C ILE A 6 16.90 -7.07 -11.07
N PHE A 7 17.55 -8.19 -10.76
CA PHE A 7 18.25 -8.37 -9.50
C PHE A 7 19.42 -7.39 -9.36
N PHE A 8 20.21 -7.21 -10.43
CA PHE A 8 21.29 -6.22 -10.46
C PHE A 8 20.79 -4.77 -10.38
N PHE A 9 19.65 -4.46 -11.00
CA PHE A 9 19.07 -3.13 -10.90
C PHE A 9 18.50 -2.85 -9.50
N PHE A 10 17.92 -3.86 -8.85
CA PHE A 10 17.44 -3.77 -7.47
C PHE A 10 18.60 -3.64 -6.47
N THR A 11 19.67 -4.42 -6.62
CA THR A 11 20.87 -4.28 -5.76
C THR A 11 21.62 -2.98 -6.04
N PHE A 12 21.72 -2.54 -7.29
CA PHE A 12 22.28 -1.24 -7.63
C PHE A 12 21.42 -0.09 -7.10
N PHE A 13 20.09 -0.18 -7.16
CA PHE A 13 19.21 0.81 -6.53
C PHE A 13 19.39 0.83 -5.00
N LEU A 14 19.62 -0.31 -4.35
CA LEU A 14 19.92 -0.37 -2.91
C LEU A 14 21.32 0.15 -2.54
N LEU A 15 22.29 0.11 -3.47
CA LEU A 15 23.69 0.50 -3.22
C LEU A 15 24.07 1.89 -3.76
N ALA A 16 23.38 2.38 -4.80
CA ALA A 16 23.68 3.63 -5.51
C ALA A 16 22.89 4.83 -4.96
N HIS A 17 21.81 4.60 -4.21
CA HIS A 17 21.39 5.63 -3.28
C HIS A 17 22.43 5.61 -2.18
N PRO A 18 23.08 6.76 -1.83
CA PRO A 18 23.66 6.82 -0.50
C PRO A 18 22.57 6.31 0.43
N TYR A 19 22.95 5.43 1.33
CA TYR A 19 22.32 5.26 2.63
C TYR A 19 22.35 6.64 3.31
N GLN A 20 21.61 7.60 2.73
CA GLN A 20 20.87 8.52 3.52
C GLN A 20 20.17 7.58 4.45
N GLN A 21 20.60 7.71 5.69
CA GLN A 21 19.87 7.24 6.84
C GLN A 21 18.42 7.30 6.38
N ILE A 22 17.73 6.16 6.37
CA ILE A 22 16.35 6.21 6.79
C ILE A 22 16.55 6.90 8.12
N TYR A 23 16.49 8.24 8.11
CA TYR A 23 16.54 9.03 9.30
C TYR A 23 15.58 8.23 10.15
N ALA A 24 15.96 7.93 11.39
CA ALA A 24 14.93 7.86 12.38
C ALA A 24 14.02 9.03 12.00
N GLN A 25 12.89 8.73 11.34
CA GLN A 25 11.84 9.69 11.20
C GLN A 25 11.75 10.02 12.66
N THR A 26 12.14 11.23 13.06
CA THR A 26 11.58 11.74 14.28
C THR A 26 10.13 11.71 13.88
N PRO A 27 9.39 10.62 14.21
CA PRO A 27 8.07 10.45 13.65
C PRO A 27 7.41 11.70 14.16
N LYS A 28 6.91 12.52 13.23
CA LYS A 28 6.41 13.86 13.52
C LYS A 28 5.69 13.75 14.86
N LYS A 29 6.25 14.37 15.93
CA LYS A 29 5.92 13.96 17.31
C LYS A 29 4.41 13.86 17.36
N TRP A 30 3.90 12.70 17.76
CA TRP A 30 2.46 12.49 17.78
C TRP A 30 1.89 13.61 18.64
N THR A 31 0.96 14.36 18.09
CA THR A 31 0.49 15.64 18.64
C THR A 31 -1.01 15.72 18.43
N GLY A 32 -1.71 16.39 19.35
CA GLY A 32 -3.17 16.44 19.35
C GLY A 32 -3.81 15.09 19.66
N ARG A 33 -4.84 14.69 18.89
CA ARG A 33 -5.68 13.49 19.10
C ARG A 33 -4.93 12.14 19.13
N CYS A 34 -3.67 12.13 18.68
CA CYS A 34 -2.84 10.94 18.68
C CYS A 34 -2.12 10.69 20.02
N VAL A 35 -2.16 11.64 20.97
CA VAL A 35 -1.47 11.54 22.26
C VAL A 35 -2.38 11.99 23.38
N ALA A 36 -2.35 11.28 24.51
CA ALA A 36 -3.02 11.71 25.72
C ALA A 36 -2.45 13.06 26.17
N THR A 37 -3.22 14.13 26.04
CA THR A 37 -2.89 15.43 26.62
C THR A 37 -3.23 15.40 28.10
N PHE A 38 -2.18 15.38 28.92
CA PHE A 38 -2.07 15.74 30.34
C PHE A 38 -3.27 15.40 31.27
N ASP A 39 -2.98 14.59 32.29
CA ASP A 39 -3.77 14.28 33.50
C ASP A 39 -4.65 13.03 33.53
N ASN A 40 -4.61 12.15 32.52
CA ASN A 40 -5.18 10.81 32.67
C ASN A 40 -4.19 9.75 32.20
N GLU A 41 -3.68 8.98 33.16
CA GLU A 41 -2.70 7.89 33.05
C GLU A 41 -3.25 6.65 32.29
N VAL A 42 -4.27 6.84 31.45
CA VAL A 42 -4.91 5.79 30.67
C VAL A 42 -4.65 6.01 29.18
N ALA A 43 -4.17 4.97 28.51
CA ALA A 43 -3.95 5.00 27.08
C ALA A 43 -5.27 5.15 26.33
N THR A 44 -5.39 6.18 25.47
CA THR A 44 -6.57 6.37 24.63
C THR A 44 -6.50 5.48 23.39
N ILE A 45 -7.63 4.88 22.99
CA ILE A 45 -7.74 4.07 21.77
C ILE A 45 -7.47 4.91 20.51
N GLN A 46 -7.54 6.24 20.60
CA GLN A 46 -7.23 7.17 19.51
C GLN A 46 -5.76 7.13 19.07
N GLY A 47 -4.82 6.72 19.93
CA GLY A 47 -3.44 6.48 19.50
C GLY A 47 -3.34 5.38 18.43
N LEU A 48 -4.25 4.40 18.47
CA LEU A 48 -4.28 3.31 17.49
C LEU A 48 -4.67 3.79 16.08
N GLU A 49 -5.54 4.81 15.98
CA GLU A 49 -5.88 5.49 14.71
C GLU A 49 -4.64 6.00 13.99
N CYS A 50 -3.77 6.70 14.72
CA CYS A 50 -2.56 7.29 14.15
C CYS A 50 -1.48 6.24 13.84
N LEU A 51 -1.43 5.14 14.61
CA LEU A 51 -0.56 4.00 14.30
C LEU A 51 -0.91 3.39 12.96
N PHE A 52 -2.18 3.01 12.78
CA PHE A 52 -2.65 2.38 11.55
C PHE A 52 -2.53 3.32 10.36
N TYR A 53 -2.83 4.61 10.52
CA TYR A 53 -2.67 5.59 9.44
C TYR A 53 -1.23 5.63 8.92
N ASN A 54 -0.24 5.75 9.80
CA ASN A 54 1.17 5.82 9.42
C ASN A 54 1.65 4.53 8.75
N ILE A 55 1.28 3.37 9.31
CA ILE A 55 1.67 2.06 8.76
C ILE A 55 1.05 1.84 7.38
N LEU A 56 -0.25 2.10 7.24
CA LEU A 56 -0.96 1.95 5.97
C LEU A 56 -0.41 2.89 4.91
N GLN A 57 -0.08 4.14 5.26
CA GLN A 57 0.50 5.09 4.31
C GLN A 57 1.81 4.58 3.70
N ILE A 58 2.69 3.99 4.52
CA ILE A 58 3.97 3.44 4.06
C ILE A 58 3.75 2.18 3.21
N ILE A 59 2.93 1.24 3.69
CA ILE A 59 2.68 -0.03 2.99
C ILE A 59 1.99 0.22 1.64
N VAL A 60 0.96 1.07 1.60
CA VAL A 60 0.22 1.38 0.37
C VAL A 60 1.12 2.08 -0.66
N PHE A 61 2.01 2.98 -0.21
CA PHE A 61 2.97 3.63 -1.10
C PHE A 61 3.92 2.62 -1.77
N ILE A 62 4.53 1.74 -0.96
CA ILE A 62 5.45 0.71 -1.46
C ILE A 62 4.70 -0.28 -2.36
N ALA A 63 3.51 -0.71 -1.95
CA ALA A 63 2.68 -1.64 -2.71
C ALA A 63 2.26 -1.04 -4.06
N GLY A 64 1.87 0.23 -4.11
CA GLY A 64 1.49 0.92 -5.34
C GLY A 64 2.62 0.99 -6.37
N ILE A 65 3.83 1.35 -5.94
CA ILE A 65 5.01 1.38 -6.82
C ILE A 65 5.36 -0.02 -7.32
N SER A 66 5.38 -1.01 -6.43
CA SER A 66 5.69 -2.40 -6.78
C SER A 66 4.68 -2.96 -7.80
N PHE A 67 3.39 -2.74 -7.53
CA PHE A 67 2.30 -3.13 -8.42
C PHE A 67 2.46 -2.49 -9.80
N PHE A 68 2.74 -1.18 -9.87
CA PHE A 68 2.89 -0.47 -11.13
C PHE A 68 4.04 -1.04 -11.98
N ILE A 69 5.22 -1.28 -11.38
CA ILE A 69 6.38 -1.84 -12.10
C ILE A 69 6.05 -3.24 -12.63
N MET A 70 5.48 -4.12 -11.79
CA MET A 70 5.13 -5.48 -12.22
C MET A 70 4.04 -5.47 -13.29
N PHE A 71 3.05 -4.60 -13.18
CA PHE A 71 1.98 -4.48 -14.16
C PHE A 71 2.52 -4.09 -15.54
N VAL A 72 3.39 -3.07 -15.60
CA VAL A 72 4.02 -2.61 -16.85
C VAL A 72 4.90 -3.70 -17.47
N ILE A 73 5.74 -4.37 -16.67
CA ILE A 73 6.60 -5.46 -17.17
C ILE A 73 5.77 -6.60 -17.75
N ASN A 74 4.69 -7.01 -17.09
CA ASN A 74 3.82 -8.07 -17.58
C ASN A 74 3.04 -7.64 -18.83
N GLY A 75 2.63 -6.37 -18.93
CA GLY A 75 1.98 -5.80 -20.11
C GLY A 75 2.88 -5.82 -21.35
N PHE A 76 4.14 -5.38 -21.23
CA PHE A 76 5.08 -5.48 -22.35
C PHE A 76 5.39 -6.94 -22.70
N ARG A 77 5.65 -7.79 -21.70
CA ARG A 77 5.91 -9.21 -21.95
C ARG A 77 4.77 -9.90 -22.67
N TYR A 78 3.51 -9.52 -22.40
CA TYR A 78 2.35 -10.05 -23.11
C TYR A 78 2.43 -9.79 -24.61
N ILE A 79 2.69 -8.53 -25.01
CA ILE A 79 2.76 -8.11 -26.42
C ILE A 79 3.93 -8.80 -27.16
N PHE A 80 5.07 -9.00 -26.50
CA PHE A 80 6.26 -9.59 -27.12
C PHE A 80 6.36 -11.13 -27.01
N SER A 81 5.39 -11.81 -26.37
CA SER A 81 5.47 -13.25 -26.08
C SER A 81 4.90 -14.18 -27.17
N SER A 82 4.80 -13.69 -28.41
CA SER A 82 4.08 -14.31 -29.53
C SER A 82 4.55 -15.70 -29.99
N SER A 83 5.72 -16.17 -29.55
CA SER A 83 6.32 -17.44 -30.03
C SER A 83 6.36 -18.58 -29.01
N ASP A 84 5.99 -18.35 -27.75
CA ASP A 84 6.07 -19.37 -26.69
C ASP A 84 4.78 -19.43 -25.86
N GLN A 85 3.99 -20.48 -26.09
CA GLN A 85 2.71 -20.71 -25.40
C GLN A 85 2.86 -20.89 -23.88
N LYS A 86 3.98 -21.45 -23.41
CA LYS A 86 4.22 -21.63 -21.97
C LYS A 86 4.50 -20.30 -21.29
N GLN A 87 5.21 -19.40 -21.95
CA GLN A 87 5.42 -18.05 -21.44
C GLN A 87 4.12 -17.25 -21.46
N LEU A 88 3.32 -17.38 -22.52
CA LEU A 88 2.03 -16.70 -22.63
C LEU A 88 1.05 -17.12 -21.51
N ALA A 89 0.94 -18.42 -21.22
CA ALA A 89 0.07 -18.92 -20.14
C ALA A 89 0.44 -18.33 -18.77
N ASN A 90 1.75 -18.26 -18.48
CA ASN A 90 2.24 -17.67 -17.22
C ASN A 90 1.99 -16.16 -17.12
N ILE A 91 2.04 -15.44 -18.26
CA ILE A 91 1.76 -13.99 -18.30
C ILE A 91 0.27 -13.75 -18.13
N GLN A 92 -0.58 -14.56 -18.78
CA GLN A 92 -2.04 -14.47 -18.65
C GLN A 92 -2.51 -14.72 -17.21
N SER A 93 -1.94 -15.72 -16.52
CA SER A 93 -2.26 -15.93 -15.11
C SER A 93 -1.84 -14.74 -14.23
N ALA A 94 -0.66 -14.17 -14.48
CA ALA A 94 -0.16 -12.99 -13.75
C ALA A 94 -1.00 -11.73 -14.00
N LEU A 95 -1.46 -11.52 -15.24
CA LEU A 95 -2.37 -10.44 -15.60
C LEU A 95 -3.73 -10.61 -14.94
N THR A 96 -4.27 -11.82 -14.95
CA THR A 96 -5.54 -12.15 -14.29
C THR A 96 -5.48 -11.86 -12.79
N MET A 97 -4.40 -12.26 -12.11
CA MET A 97 -4.19 -11.95 -10.69
C MET A 97 -4.09 -10.44 -10.42
N SER A 98 -3.45 -9.69 -11.32
CA SER A 98 -3.33 -8.23 -11.21
C SER A 98 -4.69 -7.54 -11.36
N ILE A 99 -5.52 -8.02 -12.29
CA ILE A 99 -6.89 -7.54 -12.50
C ILE A 99 -7.75 -7.82 -11.26
N PHE A 100 -7.67 -9.02 -10.69
CA PHE A 100 -8.39 -9.34 -9.45
C PHE A 100 -7.96 -8.45 -8.28
N GLY A 101 -6.68 -8.07 -8.19
CA GLY A 101 -6.21 -7.11 -7.20
C GLY A 101 -6.89 -5.74 -7.33
N VAL A 102 -6.98 -5.19 -8.55
CA VAL A 102 -7.65 -3.91 -8.80
C VAL A 102 -9.15 -4.00 -8.53
N ILE A 103 -9.81 -5.07 -8.98
CA ILE A 103 -11.23 -5.31 -8.71
C ILE A 103 -11.48 -5.43 -7.21
N GLY A 104 -10.58 -6.07 -6.45
CA GLY A 104 -10.68 -6.18 -5.00
C GLY A 104 -10.65 -4.82 -4.29
N ILE A 105 -9.78 -3.90 -4.74
CA ILE A 105 -9.71 -2.53 -4.19
C ILE A 105 -11.02 -1.76 -4.48
N ILE A 106 -11.47 -1.79 -5.74
CA ILE A 106 -12.71 -1.13 -6.16
C ILE A 106 -13.92 -1.73 -5.41
N GLY A 107 -13.98 -3.05 -5.28
CA GLY A 107 -15.02 -3.77 -4.57
C GLY A 107 -15.05 -3.41 -3.08
N SER A 108 -13.89 -3.35 -2.42
CA SER A 108 -13.79 -2.91 -1.03
C SER A 108 -14.35 -1.50 -0.83
N TRP A 109 -13.97 -0.55 -1.70
CA TRP A 109 -14.49 0.82 -1.65
C TRP A 109 -16.01 0.88 -1.88
N LEU A 110 -16.53 0.09 -2.83
CA LEU A 110 -17.95 0.02 -3.12
C LEU A 110 -18.75 -0.50 -1.91
N ILE A 111 -18.25 -1.53 -1.24
CA ILE A 111 -18.88 -2.09 -0.02
C ILE A 111 -18.94 -1.01 1.08
N LEU A 112 -17.85 -0.27 1.30
CA LEU A 112 -17.83 0.82 2.29
C LEU A 112 -18.84 1.92 1.97
N ARG A 113 -18.97 2.31 0.69
CA ARG A 113 -19.97 3.30 0.24
C ARG A 113 -21.40 2.81 0.42
N LEU A 114 -21.65 1.52 0.21
CA LEU A 114 -22.97 0.94 0.43
C LEU A 114 -23.36 1.01 1.91
N ILE A 115 -22.41 0.71 2.81
CA ILE A 115 -22.61 0.81 4.26
C ILE A 115 -22.86 2.27 4.68
N GLU A 116 -22.09 3.22 4.14
CA GLU A 116 -22.28 4.65 4.39
C GLU A 116 -23.69 5.12 4.00
N ASN A 117 -24.20 4.68 2.85
CA ASN A 117 -25.54 5.05 2.38
C ASN A 117 -26.67 4.48 3.26
N ILE A 118 -26.47 3.29 3.84
CA ILE A 118 -27.47 2.65 4.72
C ILE A 118 -27.41 3.24 6.14
N THR A 119 -26.21 3.52 6.65
CA THR A 119 -26.01 3.94 8.04
C THR A 119 -26.02 5.46 8.23
N GLY A 120 -25.82 6.24 7.16
CA GLY A 120 -25.64 7.69 7.23
C GLY A 120 -24.33 8.13 7.91
N LEU A 121 -23.46 7.18 8.27
CA LEU A 121 -22.17 7.44 8.91
C LEU A 121 -21.05 7.29 7.90
N ASN A 122 -20.11 8.24 7.89
CA ASN A 122 -18.97 8.19 7.00
C ASN A 122 -17.93 7.18 7.51
N VAL A 123 -18.03 5.93 7.04
CA VAL A 123 -17.11 4.83 7.38
C VAL A 123 -15.80 4.87 6.58
N THR A 124 -15.69 5.78 5.61
CA THR A 124 -14.46 5.95 4.82
C THR A 124 -13.35 6.67 5.59
N GLN A 125 -13.71 7.41 6.64
CA GLN A 125 -12.75 8.01 7.55
C GLN A 125 -12.68 7.18 8.84
N PHE A 126 -11.52 6.59 9.09
CA PHE A 126 -11.26 5.93 10.36
C PHE A 126 -10.98 7.01 11.42
N LYS A 127 -12.04 7.54 12.03
CA LYS A 127 -11.96 8.55 13.09
C LYS A 127 -12.66 8.05 14.34
N ILE A 128 -11.91 7.81 15.40
CA ILE A 128 -12.46 7.36 16.68
C ILE A 128 -12.83 8.60 17.51
N PRO A 129 -14.12 8.79 17.87
CA PRO A 129 -14.52 9.87 18.75
C PRO A 129 -13.84 9.69 20.11
N GLY A 130 -13.22 10.77 20.61
CA GLY A 130 -12.56 10.79 21.91
C GLY A 130 -13.42 11.47 22.97
N PRO A 131 -13.09 11.29 24.26
CA PRO A 131 -13.66 12.12 25.31
C PRO A 131 -13.24 13.58 25.04
N ASN A 132 -14.22 14.48 25.11
CA ASN A 132 -14.03 15.93 24.89
C ASN A 132 -13.13 16.54 25.95
#